data_AF-A0A353T1W2-F1
#
_entry.id   AF-A0A353T1W2-F1
#
_cell.length_a   1.000
_cell.length_b   1.000
_cell.length_c   1.000
_cell.angle_alpha   90.00
_cell.angle_beta   90.00
_cell.angle_gamma   90.00
#
_symmetry.space_group_name_H-M   'P 1'
#
loop_
_entity.id
_entity.type
_entity.pdbx_description
1 polymer ?
#
loop_
_entity_poly.entity_id
_entity_poly.type
_entity_poly.pdbx_seq_one_letter_code
_entity_poly.pdbx_strand_id
1 'polypeptide(L)'
;MVRKMKREDKDIFLHMTNQFYASDAVLHPIPEEYHEDAFEEIMRSDVYLEGYILEMDGKPAGYAMTAKTYSHEAGGIALWIDELFISEQYRSRGLGTEFFSYLKAHMNPSIARVRLEVESDNHRAIRLYR
;
A
#
# COMPACT_ATOMS: atom_id res chain seq x y z
N MET A 1 -12.68 -4.57 4.42
CA MET A 1 -12.36 -5.61 3.42
C MET A 1 -11.15 -5.16 2.61
N VAL A 2 -10.20 -6.05 2.35
CA VAL A 2 -9.02 -5.76 1.51
C VAL A 2 -9.10 -6.58 0.24
N ARG A 3 -8.85 -5.97 -0.92
CA ARG A 3 -8.85 -6.65 -2.22
C ARG A 3 -7.76 -6.11 -3.14
N LYS A 4 -7.41 -6.88 -4.17
CA LYS A 4 -6.55 -6.41 -5.26
C LYS A 4 -7.24 -5.28 -6.04
N MET A 5 -6.44 -4.33 -6.49
CA MET A 5 -6.87 -3.33 -7.47
C MET A 5 -7.23 -3.99 -8.80
N LYS A 6 -8.16 -3.36 -9.51
CA LYS A 6 -8.62 -3.74 -10.84
C LYS A 6 -8.57 -2.50 -11.74
N ARG A 7 -8.70 -2.73 -13.06
CA ARG A 7 -8.76 -1.67 -14.07
C ARG A 7 -9.82 -0.61 -13.78
N GLU A 8 -10.97 -1.01 -13.21
CA GLU A 8 -12.07 -0.11 -12.83
C GLU A 8 -11.75 0.82 -11.64
N ASP A 9 -10.68 0.55 -10.89
CA ASP A 9 -10.28 1.37 -9.74
C ASP A 9 -9.37 2.55 -10.12
N LYS A 10 -9.10 2.81 -11.41
CA LYS A 10 -8.14 3.84 -11.85
C LYS A 10 -8.41 5.20 -11.21
N ASP A 11 -9.64 5.71 -11.36
CA ASP A 11 -10.00 7.03 -10.85
C ASP A 11 -9.94 7.10 -9.32
N ILE A 12 -10.32 6.00 -8.65
CA ILE A 12 -10.27 5.87 -7.19
C ILE A 12 -8.81 5.91 -6.71
N PHE A 13 -7.92 5.16 -7.37
CA PHE A 13 -6.49 5.15 -7.07
C PHE A 13 -5.87 6.53 -7.30
N LEU A 14 -6.06 7.12 -8.48
CA LEU A 14 -5.53 8.43 -8.84
C LEU A 14 -5.99 9.50 -7.84
N HIS A 15 -7.25 9.46 -7.41
CA HIS A 15 -7.74 10.38 -6.37
C HIS A 15 -7.00 10.21 -5.04
N MET A 16 -6.82 8.97 -4.56
CA MET A 16 -6.21 8.72 -3.26
C MET A 16 -4.69 8.90 -3.25
N THR A 17 -3.98 8.55 -4.33
CA THR A 17 -2.53 8.77 -4.42
C THR A 17 -2.19 10.25 -4.47
N ASN A 18 -3.00 11.06 -5.16
CA ASN A 18 -2.90 12.53 -5.08
C ASN A 18 -3.08 13.04 -3.64
N GLN A 19 -4.02 12.48 -2.87
CA GLN A 19 -4.17 12.82 -1.44
C GLN A 19 -2.98 12.38 -0.59
N PHE A 20 -2.40 11.22 -0.88
CA PHE A 20 -1.23 10.70 -0.17
C PHE A 20 -0.01 11.60 -0.40
N TYR A 21 0.28 11.95 -1.65
CA TYR A 21 1.42 12.80 -2.01
C TYR A 21 1.24 14.29 -1.67
N ALA A 22 0.02 14.69 -1.30
CA ALA A 22 -0.27 16.01 -0.72
C ALA A 22 -0.25 16.02 0.83
N SER A 23 0.07 14.90 1.47
CA SER A 23 0.07 14.76 2.93
C SER A 23 1.47 14.77 3.54
N ASP A 24 1.54 14.97 4.86
CA ASP A 24 2.80 14.90 5.63
C ASP A 24 3.42 13.49 5.67
N ALA A 25 2.81 12.49 5.02
CA ALA A 25 3.35 11.14 4.93
C ALA A 25 4.46 11.01 3.87
N VAL A 26 4.66 12.02 3.01
CA VAL A 26 5.71 12.07 1.99
C VAL A 26 6.57 13.32 2.14
N LEU A 27 7.80 13.27 1.61
CA LEU A 27 8.72 14.40 1.71
C LEU A 27 8.39 15.53 0.72
N HIS A 28 8.01 15.18 -0.51
CA HIS A 28 7.75 16.11 -1.61
C HIS A 28 6.65 15.56 -2.54
N PRO A 29 5.90 16.42 -3.24
CA PRO A 29 5.00 15.98 -4.31
C PRO A 29 5.80 15.40 -5.48
N ILE A 30 5.13 14.60 -6.30
CA ILE A 30 5.70 14.00 -7.53
C ILE A 30 4.92 14.47 -8.78
N PRO A 31 5.50 14.35 -9.99
CA PRO A 31 4.79 14.64 -11.23
C PRO A 31 3.50 13.83 -11.37
N GLU A 32 2.44 14.44 -11.91
CA GLU A 32 1.12 13.82 -12.06
C GLU A 32 1.17 12.51 -12.88
N GLU A 33 2.02 12.48 -13.91
CA GLU A 33 2.22 11.31 -14.78
C GLU A 33 2.70 10.06 -14.01
N TYR A 34 3.41 10.22 -12.89
CA TYR A 34 3.92 9.08 -12.11
C TYR A 34 2.78 8.27 -11.46
N HIS A 35 1.67 8.92 -11.11
CA HIS A 35 0.51 8.23 -10.57
C HIS A 35 -0.16 7.36 -11.63
N GLU A 36 -0.27 7.85 -12.86
CA GLU A 36 -0.83 7.09 -13.97
C GLU A 36 0.08 5.91 -14.36
N ASP A 37 1.38 6.16 -14.48
CA ASP A 37 2.36 5.13 -14.81
C ASP A 37 2.41 4.03 -13.75
N ALA A 38 2.36 4.39 -12.46
CA ALA A 38 2.26 3.42 -11.38
C ALA A 38 1.01 2.55 -11.50
N PHE A 39 -0.14 3.14 -11.83
CA PHE A 39 -1.38 2.37 -12.02
C PHE A 39 -1.26 1.40 -13.20
N GLU A 40 -0.74 1.85 -14.33
CA GLU A 40 -0.56 0.98 -15.50
C GLU A 40 0.42 -0.16 -15.21
N GLU A 41 1.47 0.09 -14.43
CA GLU A 41 2.43 -0.94 -14.02
C GLU A 41 1.81 -1.96 -13.05
N ILE A 42 1.01 -1.53 -12.08
CA ILE A 42 0.22 -2.43 -11.20
C ILE A 42 -0.70 -3.32 -12.05
N MET A 43 -1.29 -2.78 -13.12
CA MET A 43 -2.18 -3.54 -14.01
C MET A 43 -1.43 -4.48 -14.96
N ARG A 44 -0.12 -4.29 -15.15
CA ARG A 44 0.70 -5.06 -16.10
C ARG A 44 0.94 -6.49 -15.63
N SER A 45 1.30 -6.68 -14.36
CA SER A 45 1.54 -8.00 -13.75
C SER A 45 1.67 -7.90 -12.22
N ASP A 46 1.57 -9.03 -11.51
CA ASP A 46 1.74 -9.14 -10.06
C ASP A 46 3.16 -9.60 -9.64
N VAL A 47 4.10 -9.65 -10.59
CA VAL A 47 5.44 -10.24 -10.41
C VAL A 47 6.24 -9.53 -9.33
N TYR A 48 6.24 -8.19 -9.36
CA TYR A 48 7.03 -7.40 -8.41
C TYR A 48 6.28 -6.22 -7.78
N LEU A 49 5.15 -5.80 -8.34
CA LEU A 49 4.35 -4.69 -7.84
C LEU A 49 2.90 -5.15 -7.73
N GLU A 50 2.25 -4.85 -6.61
CA GLU A 50 0.83 -5.14 -6.43
C GLU A 50 0.14 -3.99 -5.71
N GLY A 51 -1.06 -3.64 -6.18
CA GLY A 51 -1.92 -2.62 -5.59
C GLY A 51 -3.15 -3.23 -4.93
N TYR A 52 -3.60 -2.62 -3.84
CA TYR A 52 -4.75 -3.06 -3.05
C TYR A 52 -5.69 -1.90 -2.75
N ILE A 53 -6.99 -2.17 -2.75
CA ILE A 53 -8.02 -1.27 -2.21
C ILE A 53 -8.43 -1.78 -0.83
N LEU A 54 -8.44 -0.86 0.14
CA LEU A 54 -9.00 -1.06 1.46
C LEU A 54 -10.41 -0.47 1.44
N GLU A 55 -11.42 -1.28 1.78
CA GLU A 55 -12.82 -0.89 1.78
C GLU A 55 -13.41 -0.95 3.18
N MET A 56 -14.29 0.01 3.48
CA MET A 56 -15.10 0.02 4.69
C MET A 56 -16.56 0.27 4.31
N ASP A 57 -17.47 -0.57 4.80
CA ASP A 57 -18.90 -0.51 4.47
C ASP A 57 -19.18 -0.47 2.95
N GLY A 58 -18.38 -1.24 2.18
CA GLY A 58 -18.48 -1.31 0.71
C GLY A 58 -17.96 -0.08 -0.04
N LYS A 59 -17.29 0.86 0.65
CA LYS A 59 -16.71 2.07 0.05
C LYS A 59 -15.19 2.03 0.08
N PRO A 60 -14.49 2.46 -0.99
CA PRO A 60 -13.05 2.67 -0.95
C PRO A 60 -12.67 3.65 0.17
N ALA A 61 -11.79 3.21 1.05
CA ALA A 61 -11.38 3.92 2.26
C ALA A 61 -9.87 4.18 2.33
N GLY A 62 -9.11 3.56 1.41
CA GLY A 62 -7.67 3.66 1.33
C GLY A 62 -7.10 2.75 0.25
N TYR A 63 -5.79 2.81 0.07
CA TYR A 63 -5.05 1.89 -0.78
C TYR A 63 -3.72 1.49 -0.15
N ALA A 64 -3.13 0.42 -0.69
CA ALA A 64 -1.77 0.05 -0.40
C ALA A 64 -1.05 -0.39 -1.67
N MET A 65 0.27 -0.21 -1.68
CA MET A 65 1.18 -0.71 -2.70
C MET A 65 2.26 -1.56 -2.06
N THR A 66 2.58 -2.69 -2.69
CA THR A 66 3.67 -3.54 -2.25
C THR A 66 4.64 -3.83 -3.36
N ALA A 67 5.94 -3.83 -3.05
CA ALA A 67 7.01 -4.19 -3.97
C ALA A 67 7.72 -5.48 -3.51
N LYS A 68 8.09 -6.36 -4.45
CA LYS A 68 8.82 -7.60 -4.18
C LYS A 68 10.23 -7.48 -4.74
N THR A 69 11.22 -7.80 -3.91
CA THR A 69 12.63 -7.84 -4.32
C THR A 69 13.28 -9.09 -3.75
N TYR A 70 14.14 -9.77 -4.51
CA TYR A 70 14.91 -10.87 -3.92
C TYR A 70 16.00 -10.31 -3.01
N SER A 71 16.03 -10.77 -1.76
CA SER A 71 17.03 -10.37 -0.78
C SER A 71 17.96 -11.55 -0.51
N HIS A 72 19.22 -11.41 -0.92
CA HIS A 72 20.25 -12.41 -0.61
C HIS A 72 20.42 -12.57 0.91
N GLU A 73 20.40 -11.47 1.66
CA GLU A 73 20.48 -11.45 3.12
C GLU A 73 19.32 -12.21 3.78
N ALA A 74 18.10 -12.06 3.26
CA ALA A 74 16.93 -12.74 3.81
C ALA A 74 16.76 -14.18 3.30
N GLY A 75 17.53 -14.57 2.27
CA GLY A 75 17.41 -15.89 1.65
C GLY A 75 16.09 -16.12 0.89
N GLY A 76 15.46 -15.05 0.39
CA GLY A 76 14.17 -15.14 -0.30
C GLY A 76 13.60 -13.77 -0.68
N ILE A 77 12.31 -13.73 -1.03
CA ILE A 77 11.67 -12.48 -1.43
C ILE A 77 11.44 -11.60 -0.19
N ALA A 78 11.91 -10.36 -0.24
CA ALA A 78 11.50 -9.29 0.65
C ALA A 78 10.29 -8.57 0.05
N LEU A 79 9.18 -8.59 0.78
CA LEU A 79 7.98 -7.81 0.48
C LEU A 79 8.08 -6.47 1.20
N TRP A 80 8.16 -5.40 0.42
CA TRP A 80 8.03 -4.02 0.90
C TRP A 80 6.57 -3.62 0.84
N ILE A 81 6.06 -3.06 1.94
CA ILE A 81 4.84 -2.27 1.94
C ILE A 81 5.29 -0.85 1.66
N ASP A 82 5.21 -0.48 0.39
CA ASP A 82 5.76 0.74 -0.16
C ASP A 82 4.88 1.94 0.20
N GLU A 83 3.57 1.76 0.05
CA GLU A 83 2.57 2.76 0.43
C GLU A 83 1.43 2.11 1.21
N LEU A 84 0.95 2.78 2.25
CA LEU A 84 -0.29 2.44 2.95
C LEU A 84 -1.02 3.73 3.34
N PHE A 85 -2.05 4.06 2.57
CA PHE A 85 -2.86 5.25 2.76
C PHE A 85 -4.28 4.88 3.19
N ILE A 86 -4.79 5.61 4.18
CA ILE A 86 -6.20 5.55 4.63
C ILE A 86 -6.71 6.98 4.69
N SER A 87 -7.78 7.27 3.95
CA SER A 87 -8.41 8.60 3.93
C SER A 87 -8.87 9.00 5.33
N GLU A 88 -8.80 10.29 5.64
CA GLU A 88 -8.89 10.78 7.02
C GLU A 88 -10.15 10.33 7.76
N GLN A 89 -11.30 10.39 7.09
CA GLN A 89 -12.60 9.98 7.63
C GLN A 89 -12.71 8.50 8.03
N TYR A 90 -11.79 7.66 7.54
CA TYR A 90 -11.75 6.21 7.76
C TYR A 90 -10.62 5.76 8.70
N ARG A 91 -9.79 6.70 9.18
CA ARG A 91 -8.68 6.39 10.09
C ARG A 91 -9.18 5.95 11.46
N SER A 92 -8.33 5.22 12.18
CA SER A 92 -8.62 4.68 13.53
C SER A 92 -9.80 3.70 13.59
N ARG A 93 -10.14 3.06 12.47
CA ARG A 93 -11.21 2.04 12.36
C ARG A 93 -10.69 0.64 12.07
N GLY A 94 -9.40 0.37 12.29
CA GLY A 94 -8.80 -0.96 12.15
C GLY A 94 -8.35 -1.36 10.73
N LEU A 95 -8.56 -0.52 9.70
CA LEU A 95 -8.23 -0.84 8.30
C LEU A 95 -6.75 -1.20 8.08
N GLY A 96 -5.82 -0.51 8.75
CA GLY A 96 -4.40 -0.85 8.66
C GLY A 96 -4.13 -2.26 9.19
N THR A 97 -4.64 -2.60 10.38
CA THR A 97 -4.55 -3.94 10.96
C THR A 97 -5.19 -5.01 10.06
N GLU A 98 -6.31 -4.67 9.43
CA GLU A 98 -6.98 -5.55 8.46
C GLU A 98 -6.08 -5.83 7.25
N PHE A 99 -5.39 -4.80 6.73
CA PHE A 99 -4.42 -4.95 5.63
C PHE A 99 -3.27 -5.90 5.99
N PHE A 100 -2.65 -5.74 7.15
CA PHE A 100 -1.59 -6.68 7.58
C PHE A 100 -2.11 -8.10 7.80
N SER A 101 -3.33 -8.24 8.33
CA SER A 101 -3.98 -9.54 8.50
C SER A 101 -4.26 -10.21 7.15
N TYR A 102 -4.73 -9.44 6.18
CA TYR A 102 -4.93 -9.88 4.81
C TYR A 102 -3.61 -10.32 4.17
N LEU A 103 -2.55 -9.51 4.28
CA LEU A 103 -1.23 -9.88 3.76
C LEU A 103 -0.75 -11.19 4.38
N LYS A 104 -0.84 -11.34 5.70
CA LYS A 104 -0.43 -12.56 6.40
C LYS A 104 -1.20 -13.81 5.95
N ALA A 105 -2.50 -13.68 5.69
CA ALA A 105 -3.34 -14.78 5.24
C ALA A 105 -3.11 -15.19 3.78
N HIS A 106 -2.65 -14.26 2.92
CA HIS A 106 -2.49 -14.47 1.48
C HIS A 106 -1.02 -14.42 1.03
N MET A 107 -0.08 -14.39 1.96
CA MET A 107 1.34 -14.24 1.67
C MET A 107 1.87 -15.46 0.92
N ASN A 108 2.64 -15.23 -0.14
CA ASN A 108 3.33 -16.32 -0.81
C ASN A 108 4.40 -16.93 0.14
N PRO A 109 4.52 -18.26 0.24
CA PRO A 109 5.53 -18.90 1.08
C PRO A 109 6.99 -18.52 0.77
N SER A 110 7.27 -17.99 -0.43
CA SER A 110 8.60 -17.49 -0.82
C SER A 110 8.96 -16.13 -0.21
N ILE A 111 8.01 -15.42 0.42
CA ILE A 111 8.29 -14.20 1.16
C ILE A 111 9.05 -14.56 2.44
N ALA A 112 10.32 -14.20 2.49
CA ALA A 112 11.20 -14.45 3.63
C ALA A 112 11.19 -13.29 4.65
N ARG A 113 10.81 -12.08 4.22
CA ARG A 113 10.79 -10.88 5.06
C ARG A 113 9.73 -9.89 4.58
N VAL A 114 9.09 -9.20 5.53
CA VAL A 114 8.25 -8.04 5.26
C VAL A 114 8.96 -6.79 5.80
N ARG A 115 8.94 -5.70 5.03
CA ARG A 115 9.49 -4.40 5.40
C ARG A 115 8.52 -3.29 5.08
N LEU A 116 8.67 -2.19 5.81
CA LEU A 116 8.04 -0.91 5.54
C LEU A 116 8.96 0.18 6.10
N GLU A 117 8.80 1.39 5.61
CA GLU A 117 9.41 2.58 6.18
C GLU A 117 8.33 3.53 6.66
N VAL A 118 8.67 4.33 7.66
CA VAL A 118 7.76 5.29 8.26
C VAL A 118 8.57 6.46 8.78
N GLU A 119 8.10 7.66 8.49
CA GLU A 119 8.72 8.87 9.01
C GLU A 119 8.67 8.89 10.54
N SER A 120 9.77 9.35 11.15
CA SER A 120 9.99 9.24 12.60
C SER A 120 8.95 9.99 13.45
N ASP A 121 8.33 11.03 12.87
CA ASP A 121 7.29 11.86 13.45
C ASP A 121 5.87 11.30 13.22
N ASN A 122 5.71 10.28 12.37
CA ASN A 122 4.44 9.59 12.16
C ASN A 122 4.16 8.57 13.28
N HIS A 123 4.05 9.09 14.51
CA HIS A 123 3.86 8.31 15.73
C HIS A 123 2.60 7.44 15.69
N ARG A 124 1.58 7.83 14.92
CA ARG A 124 0.36 7.03 14.76
C ARG A 124 0.64 5.76 13.97
N ALA A 125 1.33 5.85 12.84
CA ALA A 125 1.70 4.69 12.04
C ALA A 125 2.71 3.80 12.79
N ILE A 126 3.69 4.39 13.47
CA ILE A 126 4.65 3.66 14.31
C ILE A 126 3.95 2.81 15.38
N ARG A 127 2.87 3.30 16.00
CA ARG A 127 2.08 2.51 16.97
C ARG A 127 1.35 1.31 16.36
N LEU A 128 1.04 1.34 15.06
CA LEU A 128 0.44 0.21 14.37
C LEU A 128 1.48 -0.87 14.00
N TYR A 129 2.71 -0.46 13.72
CA TYR A 129 3.78 -1.34 13.21
C TYR A 129 4.62 -2.00 14.31
N ARG A 130 4.51 -1.53 15.56
CA ARG A 130 5.12 -2.13 16.74
C ARG A 130 4.19 -3.17 17.37
#